data_AF-A0A834ZIP7-F1
#
_entry.id   AF-A0A834ZIP7-F1
#
_cell.length_a   1.000
_cell.length_b   1.000
_cell.length_c   1.000
_cell.angle_alpha   90.00
_cell.angle_beta   90.00
_cell.angle_gamma   90.00
#
_symmetry.space_group_name_H-M   'P 1'
#
loop_
_entity.id
_entity.type
_entity.pdbx_description
1 polymer ?
#
loop_
_entity_poly.entity_id
_entity_poly.type
_entity_poly.pdbx_seq_one_letter_code
_entity_poly.pdbx_strand_id
1 'polypeptide(L)' 'MVIVVELPKVEPKFKASFLGFTKTAEIWNSTACMIGLIGTFIVELISNKNILQMIGVDVGKGLDVPL' A
#
# COMPACT_ATOMS: atom_id res chain seq x y z
N MET A 1 25.78 -43.84 -2.27
CA MET A 1 25.15 -43.33 -1.03
C MET A 1 24.00 -42.43 -1.45
N VAL A 2 22.76 -42.91 -1.38
CA VAL A 2 21.57 -42.15 -1.78
C VAL A 2 21.02 -41.49 -0.52
N ILE A 3 21.02 -40.15 -0.48
CA ILE A 3 20.45 -39.40 0.63
C ILE A 3 18.93 -39.40 0.44
N VAL A 4 18.21 -40.17 1.26
CA VAL A 4 16.75 -40.17 1.28
C VAL A 4 16.30 -38.92 2.04
N VAL A 5 15.73 -37.95 1.32
CA VAL A 5 15.11 -36.76 1.94
C VAL A 5 13.73 -37.18 2.44
N GLU A 6 13.62 -37.44 3.74
CA GLU A 6 12.35 -37.66 4.43
C GLU A 6 11.53 -36.36 4.38
N LEU A 7 10.46 -36.35 3.58
CA LEU A 7 9.54 -35.21 3.53
C LEU A 7 8.73 -35.17 4.84
N PRO A 8 8.60 -34.00 5.49
CA PRO A 8 7.90 -33.89 6.76
C PRO A 8 6.44 -34.34 6.62
N LYS A 9 6.00 -35.23 7.51
CA LYS A 9 4.67 -35.88 7.50
C LYS A 9 3.49 -34.93 7.73
N VAL A 10 3.75 -33.67 8.10
CA VAL A 10 2.72 -32.68 8.41
C VAL A 10 3.10 -31.36 7.77
N GLU A 11 2.18 -30.80 6.99
CA GLU A 11 2.33 -29.44 6.46
C GLU A 11 2.49 -28.44 7.62
N PRO A 12 3.46 -27.52 7.54
CA PRO A 12 3.64 -26.52 8.59
C PRO A 12 2.37 -25.69 8.70
N LYS A 13 1.68 -25.81 9.84
CA LYS A 13 0.51 -24.99 10.15
C LYS A 13 0.96 -23.54 10.26
N PHE A 14 0.85 -22.79 9.17
CA PHE A 14 1.14 -21.37 9.10
C PHE A 14 0.15 -20.64 10.02
N LYS A 15 0.53 -20.45 11.29
CA LYS A 15 -0.24 -19.62 12.22
C LYS A 15 0.00 -18.18 11.78
N ALA A 16 -0.95 -17.62 11.03
CA ALA A 16 -0.95 -16.19 10.71
C ALA A 16 -0.77 -15.40 12.01
N SER A 17 0.23 -14.51 12.05
CA SER A 17 0.49 -13.66 13.21
C SER A 17 -0.78 -12.87 13.52
N PHE A 18 -1.29 -12.97 14.76
CA PHE A 18 -2.51 -12.28 15.19
C PHE A 18 -2.30 -10.75 15.29
N LEU A 19 -1.04 -10.30 15.36
CA LEU A 19 -0.64 -8.90 15.44
C LEU A 19 0.31 -8.59 14.27
N GLY A 20 -0.25 -8.10 13.16
CA GLY A 20 0.48 -7.69 11.96
C GLY A 20 -0.42 -7.58 10.74
N PHE A 21 0.11 -7.05 9.63
CA PHE A 21 -0.55 -7.10 8.33
C PHE A 21 -0.67 -8.57 7.90
N THR A 22 -1.82 -9.20 8.16
CA THR A 22 -2.12 -10.54 7.65
C THR A 22 -2.17 -10.48 6.12
N LYS A 23 -1.99 -11.63 5.44
CA LYS A 23 -2.03 -11.68 3.96
C LYS A 23 -3.30 -11.04 3.39
N THR A 24 -4.41 -11.20 4.10
CA THR A 24 -5.67 -10.51 3.79
C THR A 24 -5.53 -9.00 3.89
N ALA A 25 -5.04 -8.46 5.01
CA ALA A 25 -4.86 -7.01 5.18
C ALA A 25 -3.91 -6.39 4.13
N GLU A 26 -2.83 -7.09 3.75
CA GLU A 26 -1.91 -6.64 2.70
C GLU A 26 -2.62 -6.52 1.34
N ILE A 27 -3.42 -7.53 0.96
CA ILE A 27 -4.14 -7.57 -0.32
C ILE A 27 -5.22 -6.48 -0.38
N TRP A 28 -5.93 -6.26 0.72
CA TRP A 28 -6.96 -5.22 0.79
C TRP A 28 -6.36 -3.82 0.75
N ASN A 29 -5.27 -3.59 1.48
CA ASN A 29 -4.57 -2.30 1.45
C ASN A 29 -3.98 -2.00 0.07
N SER A 30 -3.37 -2.99 -0.59
CA SER A 30 -2.79 -2.79 -1.93
C SER A 30 -3.85 -2.54 -2.99
N THR A 31 -4.98 -3.26 -2.94
CA THR A 31 -6.08 -3.09 -3.90
C THR A 31 -6.74 -1.72 -3.73
N ALA A 32 -6.99 -1.30 -2.49
CA ALA A 32 -7.52 0.03 -2.19
C ALA A 32 -6.56 1.13 -2.64
N CYS A 33 -5.24 0.94 -2.47
CA CYS A 33 -4.22 1.88 -2.93
C CYS A 33 -4.22 2.03 -4.45
N MET A 34 -4.26 0.92 -5.20
CA MET A 34 -4.26 0.96 -6.67
C MET A 34 -5.52 1.68 -7.23
N ILE A 35 -6.68 1.38 -6.66
CA ILE A 35 -7.94 2.07 -7.02
C ILE A 35 -7.87 3.54 -6.64
N GLY A 36 -7.34 3.84 -5.44
CA GLY A 36 -7.14 5.20 -4.94
C GLY A 36 -6.29 6.04 -5.89
N LEU A 37 -5.14 5.52 -6.34
CA LEU A 37 -4.25 6.24 -7.26
C LEU A 37 -4.93 6.53 -8.60
N ILE A 38 -5.61 5.55 -9.19
CA ILE A 38 -6.34 5.75 -10.45
C ILE A 38 -7.47 6.77 -10.26
N GLY A 39 -8.21 6.68 -9.15
CA GLY A 39 -9.28 7.62 -8.81
C GLY A 39 -8.75 9.05 -8.63
N THR A 40 -7.62 9.23 -7.94
CA THR A 40 -6.99 10.54 -7.77
C THR A 40 -6.56 11.13 -9.11
N PHE A 41 -6.01 10.33 -10.03
CA PHE A 41 -5.65 10.81 -11.36
C PHE A 41 -6.87 11.29 -12.16
N ILE A 42 -7.98 10.55 -12.10
CA ILE A 42 -9.22 10.95 -12.80
C ILE A 42 -9.77 12.25 -12.23
N VAL A 43 -9.84 12.38 -10.91
CA VAL A 43 -10.35 13.60 -10.24
C VAL A 43 -9.44 14.80 -10.51
N GLU A 44 -8.13 14.60 -10.51
CA GLU A 44 -7.13 15.64 -10.81
C GLU A 44 -7.24 16.13 -12.25
N LEU A 45 -7.47 15.23 -13.22
CA LEU A 45 -7.69 15.60 -14.62
C LEU A 45 -8.97 16.42 -14.82
N ILE A 46 -10.06 16.10 -14.09
CA ILE A 46 -11.32 16.85 -14.18
C ILE A 46 -11.19 18.22 -13.49
N SER A 47 -10.58 18.26 -12.29
CA SER A 47 -10.48 19.49 -11.49
C SER A 47 -9.34 20.41 -11.91
N ASN A 48 -8.35 19.91 -12.67
CA ASN A 48 -7.09 20.61 -12.98
C ASN A 48 -6.40 21.19 -11.73
N LYS A 49 -6.62 20.55 -10.58
CA LYS A 49 -6.07 20.92 -9.27
C LYS A 49 -5.55 19.66 -8.61
N ASN A 50 -4.38 19.77 -7.97
CA ASN A 50 -3.76 18.62 -7.31
C ASN A 50 -4.63 18.12 -6.16
N ILE A 51 -4.64 16.81 -5.93
CA ILE A 51 -5.39 16.18 -4.82
C ILE A 51 -5.05 16.80 -3.46
N LEU A 52 -3.80 17.21 -3.24
CA LEU A 52 -3.34 17.83 -1.99
C LEU A 52 -3.99 19.20 -1.75
N GLN A 53 -4.20 19.98 -2.81
CA GLN A 53 -4.90 21.25 -2.73
C GLN A 53 -6.40 21.06 -2.50
N MET A 54 -6.97 19.96 -3.03
CA MET A 54 -8.38 19.59 -2.80
C MET A 54 -8.67 19.20 -1.35
N ILE A 55 -7.71 18.58 -0.65
CA ILE A 55 -7.83 18.25 0.78
C ILE A 55 -7.43 19.42 1.71
N GLY A 56 -7.15 20.60 1.16
CA GLY A 56 -6.81 21.81 1.92
C GLY A 56 -5.35 21.89 2.39
N VAL A 57 -4.47 21.06 1.85
CA VAL A 57 -3.03 21.18 2.08
C VAL A 57 -2.46 22.11 1.00
N ASP A 58 -1.99 23.28 1.43
CA ASP A 58 -1.26 24.19 0.55
C ASP A 58 0.07 23.58 0.13
N VAL A 59 0.25 23.37 -1.18
CA VAL A 59 1.48 22.87 -1.79
C VAL A 59 2.04 23.95 -2.71
N GLY A 60 3.34 24.20 -2.65
CA GLY A 60 4.03 25.19 -3.51
C GLY A 60 4.36 26.52 -2.83
N LYS A 61 4.30 26.62 -1.50
CA LYS A 61 4.69 27.83 -0.74
C LYS A 61 6.20 28.10 -0.71
N GLY A 62 7.03 27.24 -1.32
CA GLY A 62 8.49 27.37 -1.27
C GLY A 62 9.04 27.32 0.16
N LEU A 63 10.33 27.58 0.31
CA LEU A 63 10.91 27.87 1.61
C LEU A 63 10.50 29.31 1.94
N ASP A 64 9.69 29.51 2.98
CA ASP A 64 9.27 30.83 3.48
C ASP A 64 10.46 31.53 4.18
N VAL A 65 11.56 31.71 3.43
CA VAL A 65 12.72 32.47 3.90
C VAL A 65 12.48 33.94 3.62
N PRO A 66 12.57 34.81 4.65
CA PRO A 66 12.59 36.24 4.41
C PRO A 66 13.83 36.58 3.57
N LEU A 67 13.62 37.29 2.46
CA LEU A 67 14.67 37.90 1.65
C LEU A 67 15.46 38.93 2.46
#